data_AF-A0A2A5MAP0-F1
#
_entry.id   AF-A0A2A5MAP0-F1
#
_cell.length_a   1.000
_cell.length_b   1.000
_cell.length_c   1.000
_cell.angle_alpha   90.00
_cell.angle_beta   90.00
_cell.angle_gamma   90.00
#
_symmetry.space_group_name_H-M   'P 1'
#
loop_
_entity.id
_entity.type
_entity.pdbx_description
1 polymer ?
#
loop_
_entity_poly.entity_id
_entity_poly.type
_entity_poly.pdbx_seq_one_letter_code
_entity_poly.pdbx_strand_id
1 'polypeptide(L)'
;MKLQDFDFRIWNNETERHETNKCLISLLMIDVLTRVAHLNGNKFEIELWTGIYDKNGKKIYEGDIVKTKSPYDCFLAKVGIH
;
A
#
# COMPACT_ATOMS: atom_id res chain seq x y z
N MET A 1 -6.97 -8.93 -11.13
CA MET A 1 -7.23 -9.51 -9.79
C MET A 1 -8.65 -10.05 -9.78
N LYS A 2 -8.94 -11.19 -9.12
CA LYS A 2 -10.33 -11.62 -8.91
C LYS A 2 -10.94 -10.79 -7.79
N LEU A 3 -12.27 -10.61 -7.79
CA LEU A 3 -12.94 -9.79 -6.78
C LEU A 3 -12.70 -10.30 -5.34
N GLN A 4 -12.66 -11.63 -5.16
CA GLN A 4 -12.32 -12.27 -3.88
C GLN A 4 -10.92 -11.91 -3.36
N ASP A 5 -10.02 -11.51 -4.25
CA ASP A 5 -8.64 -11.16 -3.94
C ASP A 5 -8.47 -9.63 -3.90
N PHE A 6 -9.53 -8.85 -4.12
CA PHE A 6 -9.45 -7.39 -4.09
C PHE A 6 -9.25 -6.89 -2.66
N ASP A 7 -8.22 -6.05 -2.46
CA ASP A 7 -7.90 -5.46 -1.17
C ASP A 7 -7.30 -4.06 -1.38
N PHE A 8 -7.54 -3.16 -0.43
CA PHE A 8 -7.08 -1.78 -0.49
C PHE A 8 -6.93 -1.20 0.91
N ARG A 9 -6.19 -0.11 1.01
CA ARG A 9 -6.11 0.73 2.21
C ARG A 9 -6.26 2.20 1.81
N ILE A 10 -6.64 3.02 2.78
CA ILE A 10 -6.84 4.47 2.56
C ILE A 10 -5.79 5.21 3.36
N TRP A 11 -5.01 6.05 2.70
CA TRP A 11 -4.07 6.97 3.31
C TRP A 11 -4.75 8.33 3.53
N ASN A 12 -4.57 8.91 4.72
CA ASN A 12 -5.01 10.27 5.01
C ASN A 12 -3.81 11.22 5.04
N ASN A 13 -3.78 12.14 4.08
CA ASN A 13 -2.74 13.15 3.92
C ASN A 13 -2.73 14.21 5.04
N GLU A 14 -3.86 14.45 5.73
CA GLU A 14 -3.93 15.39 6.85
C GLU A 14 -3.32 14.83 8.13
N THR A 15 -3.42 13.50 8.33
CA THR A 15 -2.94 12.85 9.56
C THR A 15 -1.72 11.95 9.34
N GLU A 16 -1.26 11.83 8.10
CA GLU A 16 -0.10 11.02 7.68
C GLU A 16 -0.17 9.58 8.21
N ARG A 17 -1.35 8.97 8.09
CA ARG A 17 -1.58 7.58 8.53
C ARG A 17 -2.70 6.93 7.73
N HIS A 18 -2.72 5.60 7.77
CA HIS A 18 -3.83 4.85 7.20
C HIS A 18 -5.10 5.01 8.04
N GLU A 19 -6.21 5.25 7.36
CA GLU A 19 -7.52 5.31 7.99
C GLU A 19 -7.96 3.92 8.45
N THR A 20 -8.44 3.86 9.69
CA THR A 20 -8.96 2.63 10.31
C THR A 20 -10.42 2.77 10.71
N ASN A 21 -10.98 3.99 10.63
CA ASN A 21 -12.38 4.24 10.93
C ASN A 21 -13.26 3.66 9.83
N LYS A 22 -13.88 2.52 10.11
CA LYS A 22 -14.73 1.79 9.17
C LYS A 22 -15.89 2.62 8.62
N CYS A 23 -16.49 3.48 9.45
CA CYS A 23 -17.61 4.34 9.02
C CYS A 23 -17.15 5.34 7.96
N LEU A 24 -16.01 6.01 8.20
CA LEU A 24 -15.42 6.94 7.24
C LEU A 24 -15.03 6.22 5.95
N ILE A 25 -14.36 5.06 6.04
CA ILE A 25 -13.99 4.24 4.89
C ILE A 25 -15.23 3.88 4.05
N SER A 26 -16.31 3.44 4.67
CA SER A 26 -17.55 3.10 3.95
C SER A 26 -18.17 4.31 3.26
N LEU A 27 -18.16 5.49 3.89
CA LEU A 27 -18.63 6.74 3.27
C LEU A 27 -17.77 7.13 2.06
N LEU A 28 -16.44 7.04 2.18
CA LEU A 28 -15.51 7.30 1.08
C LEU A 28 -15.71 6.32 -0.07
N MET A 29 -16.02 5.05 0.21
CA MET A 29 -16.30 4.06 -0.83
C MET A 29 -17.62 4.31 -1.56
N ILE A 30 -18.68 4.69 -0.84
CA ILE A 30 -19.93 5.12 -1.47
C ILE A 30 -19.68 6.34 -2.34
N ASP A 31 -18.89 7.29 -1.85
CA ASP A 31 -18.53 8.47 -2.60
C ASP A 31 -17.78 8.13 -3.90
N VAL A 32 -16.75 7.27 -3.85
CA VAL A 32 -16.01 6.82 -5.04
C VAL A 32 -16.92 6.15 -6.07
N LEU A 33 -17.87 5.31 -5.62
CA LEU A 33 -18.79 4.58 -6.49
C LEU A 33 -19.87 5.47 -7.11
N THR A 34 -20.39 6.42 -6.33
CA THR A 34 -21.52 7.27 -6.74
C THR A 34 -21.08 8.61 -7.32
N ARG A 35 -19.83 9.02 -7.08
CA ARG A 35 -19.23 10.32 -7.41
C ARG A 35 -20.03 11.50 -6.85
N VAL A 36 -20.78 11.29 -5.77
CA VAL A 36 -21.79 12.23 -5.26
C VAL A 36 -21.18 13.35 -4.43
N ALA A 37 -20.05 13.13 -3.77
CA ALA A 37 -19.53 14.03 -2.77
C ALA A 37 -18.07 14.36 -3.09
N HIS A 38 -17.75 15.58 -3.48
CA HIS A 38 -16.37 16.05 -3.65
C HIS A 38 -15.60 16.13 -2.29
N LEU A 39 -15.68 15.11 -1.45
CA LEU A 39 -15.13 15.03 -0.09
C LEU A 39 -13.60 14.92 -0.08
N ASN A 40 -13.03 14.54 -1.22
CA ASN A 40 -11.62 14.18 -1.35
C ASN A 40 -10.84 15.35 -1.95
N GLY A 41 -10.83 16.52 -1.30
CA GLY A 41 -9.93 17.63 -1.64
C GLY A 41 -8.46 17.24 -1.42
N ASN A 42 -7.96 16.27 -2.18
CA ASN A 42 -6.70 15.54 -2.05
C ASN A 42 -6.37 15.03 -0.63
N LYS A 43 -7.36 14.95 0.26
CA LYS A 43 -7.18 14.54 1.66
C LYS A 43 -6.93 13.05 1.82
N PHE A 44 -7.53 12.25 0.95
CA PHE A 44 -7.49 10.80 1.02
C PHE A 44 -6.97 10.22 -0.28
N GLU A 45 -6.10 9.22 -0.16
CA GLU A 45 -5.56 8.45 -1.27
C GLU A 45 -5.92 6.97 -1.08
N ILE A 46 -6.26 6.30 -2.18
CA ILE A 46 -6.53 4.87 -2.18
C ILE A 46 -5.28 4.16 -2.67
N GLU A 47 -4.77 3.23 -1.88
CA GLU A 47 -3.62 2.40 -2.22
C GLU A 47 -4.11 0.96 -2.45
N LEU A 48 -4.00 0.49 -3.69
CA LEU A 48 -4.49 -0.83 -4.08
C LEU A 48 -3.46 -1.93 -3.74
N TRP A 49 -3.94 -3.10 -3.32
CA TRP A 49 -3.06 -4.26 -3.17
C TRP A 49 -2.56 -4.74 -4.53
N THR A 50 -1.25 -4.90 -4.66
CA THR A 50 -0.60 -5.32 -5.92
C THR A 50 -0.83 -6.79 -6.28
N GLY A 51 -1.33 -7.61 -5.35
CA GLY A 51 -1.39 -9.07 -5.49
C GLY A 51 -0.10 -9.79 -5.10
N ILE A 52 0.92 -9.06 -4.65
CA ILE A 52 2.24 -9.59 -4.28
C ILE A 52 2.46 -9.46 -2.77
N TYR A 53 3.27 -10.35 -2.23
CA TYR A 53 3.75 -10.34 -0.85
C TYR A 53 5.26 -10.07 -0.80
N ASP A 54 5.71 -9.37 0.23
CA ASP A 54 7.12 -9.21 0.52
C ASP A 54 7.74 -10.52 1.09
N LYS A 55 9.06 -10.49 1.33
CA LYS A 55 9.81 -11.63 1.90
C LYS A 55 9.32 -12.11 3.28
N ASN A 56 8.57 -11.28 4.00
CA ASN A 56 8.02 -11.58 5.33
C ASN A 56 6.55 -12.01 5.26
N GLY A 57 5.97 -12.13 4.06
CA GLY A 57 4.56 -12.44 3.86
C GLY A 57 3.62 -11.26 4.09
N LYS A 58 4.13 -10.01 4.10
CA LYS A 58 3.30 -8.80 4.17
C LYS A 58 2.84 -8.40 2.76
N LYS A 59 1.56 -8.06 2.61
CA LYS A 59 1.01 -7.53 1.35
C LYS A 59 1.71 -6.23 0.96
N ILE A 60 2.01 -6.07 -0.33
CA ILE A 60 2.56 -4.83 -0.91
C ILE A 60 1.44 -4.07 -1.62
N TYR A 61 1.23 -2.83 -1.24
CA TYR A 61 0.26 -1.92 -1.84
C TYR A 61 0.96 -0.90 -2.73
N GLU A 62 0.21 -0.29 -3.65
CA GLU A 62 0.69 0.88 -4.39
C GLU A 62 1.14 1.97 -3.40
N GLY A 63 2.28 2.62 -3.69
CA GLY A 63 2.89 3.60 -2.78
C GLY A 63 3.86 3.02 -1.75
N ASP A 64 3.90 1.70 -1.53
CA ASP A 64 4.86 1.09 -0.61
C ASP A 64 6.32 1.26 -1.10
N ILE A 65 7.19 1.70 -0.19
CA ILE A 65 8.64 1.73 -0.41
C ILE A 65 9.22 0.38 0.01
N VAL A 66 9.81 -0.33 -0.95
CA VAL A 66 10.38 -1.67 -0.72
C VAL A 66 11.89 -1.68 -0.97
N LYS A 67 12.63 -2.44 -0.15
CA LYS A 67 14.05 -2.73 -0.38
C LYS A 67 14.18 -4.06 -1.10
N THR A 68 14.81 -4.06 -2.27
CA THR A 68 15.18 -5.29 -2.98
C THR A 68 16.54 -5.79 -2.47
N LYS A 69 16.76 -7.11 -2.52
CA LYS A 69 18.11 -7.66 -2.47
C LYS A 69 18.60 -7.76 -3.91
N SER A 70 19.74 -7.18 -4.21
CA SER A 70 20.36 -7.36 -5.51
C SER A 70 20.82 -8.83 -5.61
N PRO A 71 20.66 -9.50 -6.76
CA PRO A 71 21.34 -10.78 -7.00
C PRO A 71 22.86 -10.68 -6.82
N TYR A 72 23.42 -9.46 -6.89
CA TYR A 72 24.83 -9.18 -6.71
C TYR A 72 25.26 -8.97 -5.24
N ASP A 73 24.32 -8.86 -4.30
CA ASP A 73 24.63 -8.69 -2.87
C ASP A 73 25.29 -9.94 -2.26
N CYS A 74 25.17 -11.12 -2.89
CA CYS A 74 25.81 -12.36 -2.43
C CYS A 74 27.28 -12.51 -2.87
N PHE A 75 27.78 -11.67 -3.79
CA PHE A 75 29.20 -11.68 -4.19
C PHE A 75 30.10 -10.82 -3.29
N LEU A 76 29.53 -10.08 -2.33
CA LEU A 76 30.26 -9.43 -1.25
C LEU A 76 30.63 -10.44 -0.15
N ALA A 77 31.20 -11.58 -0.54
CA ALA A 77 31.93 -12.42 0.41
C ALA A 77 33.17 -11.62 0.84
N LYS A 78 33.26 -11.30 2.13
CA LYS A 78 34.45 -10.67 2.73
C LYS A 78 35.69 -11.49 2.36
N VAL A 79 36.50 -10.98 1.44
CA VAL A 79 37.89 -11.42 1.27
C VAL A 79 38.64 -10.89 2.49
N GLY A 80 38.75 -11.72 3.53
CA GLY A 80 39.72 -11.50 4.60
C GLY A 80 41.09 -11.90 4.07
N ILE A 81 41.98 -10.93 3.87
CA ILE A 81 43.40 -11.21 3.64
C ILE A 81 44.02 -11.49 5.02
N HIS A 82 44.53 -12.71 5.16
CA HIS A 82 45.38 -13.23 6.23
C HIS A 82 46.72 -12.51 6.27
#